data_AF-A0A7Y7RP76-F1
#
_entry.id   AF-A0A7Y7RP76-F1
#
_cell.length_a   1.000
_cell.length_b   1.000
_cell.length_c   1.000
_cell.angle_alpha   90.00
_cell.angle_beta   90.00
_cell.angle_gamma   90.00
#
_symmetry.space_group_name_H-M   'P 1'
#
loop_
_entity.id
_entity.type
_entity.pdbx_description
1 polymer ?
#
loop_
_entity_poly.entity_id
_entity_poly.type
_entity_poly.pdbx_seq_one_letter_code
_entity_poly.pdbx_strand_id
1 'polypeptide(L)'
;MSREVATKESVSAARQHLLSLGITPTQRNVLEITGGSMSTVNSFMKELDEEGRDMLGPGDRTQERLGALVKALHAELQLQAKETIIRAAAENEKLLDKANGDLEAVQQDYDALKAQLTEVDQKCEYQADECAKVIGENNRANTEIAAQARSLAHTEQARVLLETRASKLERDLTRRAISKIHTSDSVASNWELQRSAAFRLPKEMDRKRAEPITRVAHLYKFLPHSFKFANTREAIGVFRLGRFQNRAVARLSAWRC
;
A
#
# COMPACT_ATOMS: atom_id res chain seq x y z
N MET A 1 63.54 83.86 39.99
CA MET A 1 62.09 83.95 39.70
C MET A 1 61.81 85.38 39.28
N SER A 2 61.91 85.68 37.99
CA SER A 2 61.53 86.99 37.43
C SER A 2 60.05 87.19 37.75
N ARG A 3 59.69 88.23 38.51
CA ARG A 3 58.29 88.65 38.64
C ARG A 3 57.93 89.31 37.31
N GLU A 4 57.47 88.52 36.35
CA GLU A 4 56.85 89.05 35.14
C GLU A 4 55.61 89.84 35.55
N VAL A 5 55.71 91.16 35.43
CA VAL A 5 54.61 92.07 35.67
C VAL A 5 53.79 92.09 34.38
N ALA A 6 52.57 91.56 34.42
CA ALA A 6 51.65 91.64 33.29
C ALA A 6 51.41 93.12 32.92
N THR A 7 51.53 93.45 31.64
CA THR A 7 51.25 94.78 31.10
C THR A 7 49.94 94.75 30.31
N LYS A 8 49.31 95.92 30.12
CA LYS A 8 48.09 96.03 29.33
C LYS A 8 48.28 95.54 27.88
N GLU A 9 49.46 95.78 27.31
CA GLU A 9 49.83 95.32 25.97
C GLU A 9 49.93 93.79 25.87
N SER A 10 50.53 93.13 26.87
CA SER A 10 50.63 91.67 26.88
C SER A 10 49.26 91.01 27.08
N VAL A 11 48.39 91.60 27.91
CA VAL A 11 46.99 91.19 28.08
C VAL A 11 46.19 91.38 26.79
N SER A 12 46.38 92.50 26.07
CA SER A 12 45.74 92.76 24.78
C SER A 12 46.17 91.75 23.70
N ALA A 13 47.48 91.48 23.59
CA ALA A 13 48.02 90.50 22.65
C ALA A 13 47.51 89.07 22.93
N ALA A 14 47.48 88.66 24.21
CA ALA A 14 46.94 87.36 24.61
C ALA A 14 45.44 87.24 24.29
N ARG A 15 44.67 88.30 24.51
CA ARG A 15 43.24 88.34 24.15
C ARG A 15 43.03 88.19 22.63
N GLN A 16 43.79 88.92 21.82
CA GLN A 16 43.71 88.82 20.36
C GLN A 16 44.11 87.43 19.85
N HIS A 17 45.13 86.83 20.46
CA HIS A 17 45.55 85.46 20.15
C HIS A 17 44.46 84.42 20.49
N LEU A 18 43.75 84.56 21.61
CA LEU A 18 42.63 83.66 21.94
C LEU A 18 41.47 83.83 20.95
N LEU A 19 41.16 85.06 20.56
CA LEU A 19 40.10 85.35 19.58
C LEU A 19 40.42 84.81 18.18
N SER A 20 41.68 84.89 17.73
CA SER A 20 42.08 84.34 16.43
C SER A 20 41.98 82.80 16.37
N LEU A 21 42.05 82.14 17.53
CA LEU A 21 41.83 80.71 17.69
C LEU A 21 40.35 80.34 17.89
N GLY A 22 39.43 81.30 17.87
CA GLY A 22 38.00 81.07 18.11
C GLY A 22 37.65 80.77 19.57
N ILE A 23 38.58 81.01 20.51
CA ILE A 23 38.39 80.76 21.95
C ILE A 23 37.95 82.06 22.61
N THR A 24 36.86 82.01 23.39
CA THR A 24 36.41 83.18 24.16
C THR A 24 37.46 83.54 25.23
N PRO A 25 37.99 84.78 25.24
CA PRO A 25 38.99 85.18 26.21
C PRO A 25 38.41 85.19 27.62
N THR A 26 38.92 84.33 28.50
CA THR A 26 38.59 84.32 29.92
C THR A 26 39.77 84.81 30.74
N GLN A 27 39.50 85.40 31.90
CA GLN A 27 40.54 85.90 32.81
C GLN A 27 41.59 84.83 33.14
N ARG A 28 41.18 83.57 33.25
CA ARG A 28 42.05 82.42 33.54
C ARG A 28 42.98 82.10 32.38
N ASN A 29 42.45 81.98 31.16
CA ASN A 29 43.26 81.63 29.98
C ASN A 29 44.23 82.76 29.61
N VAL A 30 43.83 84.02 29.85
CA VAL A 30 44.70 85.17 29.65
C VAL A 30 45.82 85.19 30.71
N LEU A 31 45.50 84.92 31.99
CA LEU A 31 46.50 84.80 33.05
C LEU A 31 47.51 83.68 32.78
N GLU A 32 47.06 82.54 32.23
CA GLU A 32 47.93 81.41 31.86
C GLU A 32 48.93 81.80 30.75
N ILE A 33 48.57 82.73 29.86
CA ILE A 33 49.41 83.21 28.76
C ILE A 33 50.34 84.36 29.20
N THR A 34 49.83 85.29 30.02
CA THR A 34 50.57 86.53 30.37
C THR A 34 51.33 86.47 31.69
N GLY A 35 50.99 85.51 32.57
CA GLY A 35 51.48 85.49 33.94
C GLY A 35 50.99 86.68 34.78
N GLY A 36 51.57 86.84 35.99
CA GLY A 36 51.32 87.99 36.87
C GLY A 36 50.19 87.78 37.90
N SER A 37 49.65 88.89 38.43
CA SER A 37 48.55 88.86 39.40
C SER A 37 47.19 88.80 38.69
N MET A 38 46.35 87.89 39.14
CA MET A 38 44.97 87.72 38.67
C MET A 38 44.16 89.03 38.74
N SER A 39 44.40 89.86 39.76
CA SER A 39 43.74 91.17 39.91
C SER A 39 44.16 92.18 38.85
N THR A 40 45.45 92.20 38.50
CA THR A 40 46.03 93.10 37.50
C THR A 40 45.55 92.73 36.10
N VAL A 41 45.53 91.43 35.77
CA VAL A 41 44.96 90.93 34.51
C VAL A 41 43.47 91.26 34.41
N ASN A 42 42.71 91.15 35.50
CA ASN A 42 41.30 91.55 35.52
C ASN A 42 41.11 93.04 35.24
N SER A 43 41.94 93.89 35.85
CA SER A 43 41.87 95.34 35.65
C SER A 43 42.10 95.69 34.20
N PHE A 44 43.17 95.15 33.59
CA PHE A 44 43.46 95.42 32.19
C PHE A 44 42.45 94.81 31.22
N MET A 45 41.90 93.63 31.51
CA MET A 45 40.80 93.06 30.72
C MET A 45 39.56 93.98 30.73
N LYS A 46 39.19 94.50 31.91
CA LYS A 46 38.07 95.44 32.04
C LYS A 46 38.32 96.75 31.31
N GLU A 47 39.51 97.33 31.47
CA GLU A 47 39.90 98.56 30.77
C GLU A 47 39.88 98.37 29.24
N LEU A 48 40.37 97.24 28.73
CA LEU A 48 40.34 96.93 27.30
C LEU A 48 38.90 96.67 26.78
N ASP A 49 38.00 96.16 27.63
CA ASP A 49 36.58 96.01 27.31
C ASP A 49 35.82 97.33 27.34
N GLU A 50 36.24 98.27 28.18
CA GLU A 50 35.72 99.64 28.23
C GLU A 50 36.22 100.45 27.02
N GLU A 51 37.53 100.42 26.74
CA GLU A 51 38.12 101.03 25.53
C GLU A 51 37.54 100.44 24.24
N GLY A 52 37.32 99.13 24.20
CA GLY A 52 36.68 98.47 23.07
C GLY A 52 35.23 98.91 22.87
N ARG A 53 34.47 99.12 23.96
CA ARG A 53 33.10 99.64 23.90
C ARG A 53 33.06 101.10 23.46
N ASP A 54 34.01 101.91 23.92
CA ASP A 54 34.13 103.32 23.53
C ASP A 54 34.55 103.48 22.05
N MET A 55 35.39 102.57 21.54
CA MET A 55 35.87 102.57 20.15
C MET A 55 34.86 102.02 19.14
N LEU A 56 33.93 101.14 19.56
CA LEU A 56 32.94 100.53 18.67
C LEU A 56 31.74 101.44 18.36
N GLY A 57 31.65 102.61 18.99
CA GLY A 57 30.49 103.50 18.84
C GLY A 57 29.17 102.80 19.24
N PRO A 58 27.99 103.33 18.87
CA PRO A 58 26.73 102.65 19.15
C PRO A 58 26.68 101.33 18.36
N GLY A 59 26.95 100.22 19.07
CA GLY A 59 26.93 98.84 18.56
C GLY A 59 25.58 98.37 18.01
N ASP A 60 24.57 99.23 18.05
CA ASP A 60 23.21 98.98 17.57
C ASP A 60 23.19 98.60 16.09
N ARG A 61 23.98 99.24 15.22
CA ARG A 61 23.96 98.96 13.77
C ARG A 61 24.54 97.60 13.40
N THR A 62 25.60 97.16 14.07
CA THR A 62 26.19 95.84 13.84
C THR A 62 25.31 94.75 14.44
N GLN A 63 24.71 95.00 15.61
CA GLN A 63 23.78 94.09 16.25
C GLN A 63 22.47 93.94 15.46
N GLU A 64 21.94 95.03 14.90
CA GLU A 64 20.80 95.02 13.97
C GLU A 64 21.11 94.22 12.69
N ARG A 65 22.28 94.43 12.08
CA ARG A 65 22.70 93.70 10.87
C ARG A 65 22.89 92.20 11.14
N LEU A 66 23.50 91.84 12.27
CA LEU A 66 23.63 90.44 12.69
C LEU A 66 22.26 89.82 12.99
N GLY A 67 21.37 90.56 13.67
CA GLY A 67 20.01 90.11 13.92
C GLY A 67 19.20 89.89 12.63
N ALA A 68 19.36 90.77 11.64
CA ALA A 68 18.74 90.63 10.32
C ALA A 68 19.30 89.43 9.56
N LEU A 69 20.62 89.21 9.58
CA LEU A 69 21.27 88.05 8.96
C LEU A 69 20.79 86.73 9.59
N VAL A 70 20.73 86.66 10.92
CA VAL A 70 20.24 85.47 11.63
C VAL A 70 18.78 85.18 11.28
N LYS A 71 17.93 86.21 11.20
CA LYS A 71 16.53 86.04 10.77
C LYS A 71 16.42 85.55 9.33
N ALA A 72 17.24 86.09 8.42
CA ALA A 72 17.26 85.66 7.02
C ALA A 72 17.71 84.20 6.88
N LEU A 73 18.81 83.82 7.52
CA LEU A 73 19.32 82.45 7.54
C LEU A 73 18.31 81.48 8.18
N HIS A 74 17.65 81.91 9.26
CA HIS A 74 16.63 81.09 9.90
C HIS A 74 15.42 80.85 8.98
N ALA A 75 14.97 81.88 8.26
CA ALA A 75 13.87 81.75 7.30
C ALA A 75 14.23 80.82 6.14
N GLU A 76 15.47 80.93 5.61
CA GLU A 76 15.96 80.06 4.54
C GLU A 76 16.08 78.59 5.00
N LEU A 77 16.63 78.36 6.19
CA LEU A 77 16.70 77.02 6.79
C LEU A 77 15.31 76.42 7.02
N GLN A 78 14.34 77.21 7.50
CA GLN A 78 12.98 76.73 7.65
C GLN A 78 12.34 76.34 6.30
N LEU A 79 12.62 77.09 5.24
CA LEU A 79 12.08 76.83 3.92
C LEU A 79 12.67 75.54 3.34
N GLN A 80 13.99 75.35 3.43
CA GLN A 80 14.68 74.12 3.02
C GLN A 80 14.22 72.90 3.84
N ALA A 81 14.05 73.05 5.15
CA ALA A 81 13.53 71.99 6.01
C ALA A 81 12.11 71.60 5.62
N LYS A 82 11.24 72.57 5.31
CA LYS A 82 9.87 72.30 4.85
C LYS A 82 9.86 71.57 3.51
N GLU A 83 10.66 72.03 2.54
CA GLU A 83 10.73 71.39 1.23
C GLU A 83 11.26 69.95 1.31
N THR A 84 12.28 69.71 2.11
CA THR A 84 12.84 68.36 2.31
C THR A 84 11.83 67.43 2.98
N ILE A 85 11.12 67.90 4.00
CA ILE A 85 10.04 67.13 4.64
C ILE A 85 8.92 66.81 3.65
N ILE A 86 8.47 67.79 2.85
CA ILE A 86 7.41 67.59 1.87
C ILE A 86 7.83 66.56 0.80
N ARG A 87 9.06 66.66 0.28
CA ARG A 87 9.57 65.69 -0.71
C ARG A 87 9.66 64.29 -0.12
N ALA A 88 10.21 64.15 1.08
CA ALA A 88 10.32 62.85 1.76
C ALA A 88 8.93 62.25 2.05
N ALA A 89 7.96 63.07 2.46
CA ALA A 89 6.59 62.63 2.68
C ALA A 89 5.94 62.11 1.38
N ALA A 90 6.09 62.83 0.27
CA ALA A 90 5.57 62.41 -1.02
C ALA A 90 6.25 61.15 -1.58
N GLU A 91 7.56 60.98 -1.34
CA GLU A 91 8.27 59.74 -1.68
C GLU A 91 7.79 58.55 -0.84
N ASN A 92 7.61 58.74 0.47
CA ASN A 92 7.10 57.71 1.35
C ASN A 92 5.66 57.32 1.00
N GLU A 93 4.80 58.28 0.66
CA GLU A 93 3.42 58.01 0.23
C GLU A 93 3.40 57.15 -1.04
N LYS A 94 4.22 57.47 -2.04
CA LYS A 94 4.36 56.64 -3.25
C LYS A 94 4.85 55.22 -2.95
N LEU A 95 5.78 55.08 -2.02
CA LEU A 95 6.29 53.76 -1.60
C LEU A 95 5.22 52.95 -0.87
N LEU A 96 4.41 53.60 -0.02
CA LEU A 96 3.29 52.98 0.66
C LEU A 96 2.20 52.55 -0.32
N ASP A 97 1.84 53.39 -1.28
CA ASP A 97 0.85 53.05 -2.32
C ASP A 97 1.32 51.85 -3.14
N LYS A 98 2.60 51.83 -3.53
CA LYS A 98 3.17 50.69 -4.23
C LYS A 98 3.15 49.42 -3.39
N ALA A 99 3.57 49.51 -2.13
CA ALA A 99 3.57 48.36 -1.22
C ALA A 99 2.15 47.82 -0.96
N ASN A 100 1.16 48.71 -0.84
CA ASN A 100 -0.24 48.33 -0.70
C ASN A 100 -0.74 47.64 -1.98
N GLY A 101 -0.40 48.15 -3.17
CA GLY A 101 -0.75 47.51 -4.43
C GLY A 101 -0.10 46.12 -4.60
N ASP A 102 1.18 45.98 -4.22
CA ASP A 102 1.87 44.69 -4.23
C ASP A 102 1.22 43.70 -3.25
N LEU A 103 0.78 44.18 -2.08
CA LEU A 103 0.10 43.37 -1.06
C LEU A 103 -1.29 42.92 -1.52
N GLU A 104 -2.07 43.80 -2.15
CA GLU A 104 -3.36 43.44 -2.75
C GLU A 104 -3.21 42.39 -3.86
N ALA A 105 -2.19 42.52 -4.71
CA ALA A 105 -1.90 41.53 -5.76
C ALA A 105 -1.57 40.16 -5.15
N VAL A 106 -0.72 40.12 -4.12
CA VAL A 106 -0.38 38.87 -3.41
C VAL A 106 -1.61 38.25 -2.72
N GLN A 107 -2.51 39.07 -2.17
CA GLN A 107 -3.76 38.58 -1.59
C GLN A 107 -4.67 37.95 -2.65
N GLN A 108 -4.81 38.58 -3.81
CA GLN A 108 -5.58 38.03 -4.93
C GLN A 108 -5.00 36.70 -5.42
N ASP A 109 -3.68 36.62 -5.57
CA ASP A 109 -2.99 35.39 -5.94
C ASP A 109 -3.19 34.30 -4.89
N TYR A 110 -3.11 34.65 -3.60
CA TYR A 110 -3.35 33.71 -2.50
C TYR A 110 -4.79 33.17 -2.52
N ASP A 111 -5.78 34.02 -2.71
CA ASP A 111 -7.19 33.61 -2.77
C ASP A 111 -7.47 32.72 -3.98
N ALA A 112 -6.87 33.04 -5.14
CA ALA A 112 -6.94 32.19 -6.32
C ALA A 112 -6.30 30.82 -6.08
N LEU A 113 -5.13 30.77 -5.44
CA LEU A 113 -4.44 29.52 -5.11
C LEU A 113 -5.22 28.69 -4.09
N LYS A 114 -5.84 29.35 -3.12
CA LYS A 114 -6.72 28.72 -2.13
C LYS A 114 -7.96 28.11 -2.79
N ALA A 115 -8.57 28.80 -3.75
CA ALA A 115 -9.69 28.26 -4.53
C ALA A 115 -9.26 27.03 -5.35
N GLN A 116 -8.11 27.10 -6.02
CA GLN A 116 -7.55 25.95 -6.75
C GLN A 116 -7.28 24.75 -5.83
N LEU A 117 -6.74 24.99 -4.63
CA LEU A 117 -6.51 23.94 -3.65
C LEU A 117 -7.83 23.27 -3.24
N THR A 118 -8.86 24.06 -2.94
CA THR A 118 -10.17 23.49 -2.60
C THR A 118 -10.80 22.67 -3.73
N GLU A 119 -10.60 23.08 -4.99
CA GLU A 119 -11.07 22.31 -6.15
C GLU A 119 -10.31 20.99 -6.29
N VAL A 120 -9.00 21.00 -6.06
CA VAL A 120 -8.17 19.79 -6.10
C VAL A 120 -8.56 18.84 -4.97
N ASP A 121 -8.79 19.34 -3.76
CA ASP A 121 -9.22 18.52 -2.62
C ASP A 121 -10.54 17.81 -2.92
N GLN A 122 -11.54 18.52 -3.47
CA GLN A 122 -12.82 17.92 -3.89
C GLN A 122 -12.63 16.85 -4.97
N LYS A 123 -11.74 17.07 -5.94
CA LYS A 123 -11.43 16.06 -6.97
C LYS A 123 -10.76 14.83 -6.37
N CYS A 124 -9.85 15.01 -5.41
CA CYS A 124 -9.20 13.91 -4.70
C CYS A 124 -10.21 13.09 -3.89
N GLU A 125 -11.11 13.74 -3.16
CA GLU A 125 -12.19 13.06 -2.43
C GLU A 125 -13.08 12.26 -3.37
N TYR A 126 -13.52 12.86 -4.48
CA TYR A 126 -14.33 12.18 -5.49
C TYR A 126 -13.62 10.95 -6.08
N GLN A 127 -12.33 11.07 -6.43
CA GLN A 127 -11.54 9.96 -6.96
C GLN A 127 -11.32 8.86 -5.93
N ALA A 128 -11.12 9.21 -4.66
CA ALA A 128 -11.01 8.24 -3.58
C ALA A 128 -12.31 7.43 -3.42
N ASP A 129 -13.47 8.09 -3.49
CA ASP A 129 -14.78 7.45 -3.45
C ASP A 129 -15.02 6.53 -4.66
N GLU A 130 -14.63 6.95 -5.87
CA GLU A 130 -14.70 6.10 -7.06
C GLU A 130 -13.80 4.87 -6.92
N CYS A 131 -12.57 5.04 -6.44
CA CYS A 131 -11.66 3.93 -6.19
C CYS A 131 -12.25 2.94 -5.18
N ALA A 132 -12.83 3.45 -4.09
CA ALA A 132 -13.47 2.62 -3.07
C ALA A 132 -14.66 1.82 -3.65
N LYS A 133 -15.47 2.43 -4.53
CA LYS A 133 -16.56 1.74 -5.24
C LYS A 133 -16.04 0.62 -6.13
N VAL A 134 -15.04 0.90 -6.97
CA VAL A 134 -14.44 -0.08 -7.89
C VAL A 134 -13.81 -1.24 -7.11
N ILE A 135 -13.12 -0.97 -6.00
CA ILE A 135 -12.58 -2.02 -5.12
C ILE A 135 -13.72 -2.88 -4.55
N GLY A 136 -14.81 -2.25 -4.11
CA GLY A 136 -16.01 -2.94 -3.62
C GLY A 136 -16.63 -3.87 -4.68
N GLU A 137 -16.79 -3.38 -5.91
CA GLU A 137 -17.29 -4.16 -7.04
C GLU A 137 -16.37 -5.31 -7.42
N ASN A 138 -15.05 -5.07 -7.46
CA ASN A 138 -14.06 -6.10 -7.75
C ASN A 138 -14.09 -7.22 -6.70
N ASN A 139 -14.18 -6.87 -5.42
CA ASN A 139 -14.31 -7.84 -4.34
C ASN A 139 -15.59 -8.67 -4.46
N ARG A 140 -16.73 -8.04 -4.83
CA ARG A 140 -17.98 -8.77 -5.10
C ARG A 140 -17.79 -9.75 -6.26
N ALA A 141 -17.28 -9.29 -7.40
CA ALA A 141 -17.02 -10.13 -8.56
C ALA A 141 -16.09 -11.32 -8.21
N ASN A 142 -15.03 -11.10 -7.43
CA ASN A 142 -14.12 -12.15 -7.00
C ASN A 142 -14.83 -13.20 -6.13
N THR A 143 -15.72 -12.78 -5.22
CA THR A 143 -16.50 -13.70 -4.40
C THR A 143 -17.50 -14.54 -5.22
N GLU A 144 -18.12 -13.93 -6.24
CA GLU A 144 -19.00 -14.62 -7.18
C GLU A 144 -18.24 -15.63 -8.04
N ILE A 145 -17.09 -15.24 -8.60
CA ILE A 145 -16.21 -16.14 -9.36
C ILE A 145 -15.80 -17.34 -8.50
N ALA A 146 -15.41 -17.11 -7.24
CA ALA A 146 -15.07 -18.19 -6.31
C ALA A 146 -16.26 -19.11 -5.99
N ALA A 147 -17.49 -18.58 -5.94
CA ALA A 147 -18.70 -19.38 -5.77
C ALA A 147 -19.00 -20.23 -7.03
N GLN A 148 -18.88 -19.62 -8.22
CA GLN A 148 -19.08 -20.31 -9.49
C GLN A 148 -18.04 -21.42 -9.71
N ALA A 149 -16.76 -21.16 -9.40
CA ALA A 149 -15.70 -22.16 -9.49
C ALA A 149 -15.99 -23.38 -8.60
N ARG A 150 -16.48 -23.16 -7.37
CA ARG A 150 -16.92 -24.25 -6.47
C ARG A 150 -18.11 -25.02 -7.04
N SER A 151 -19.11 -24.31 -7.59
CA SER A 151 -20.27 -24.94 -8.23
C SER A 151 -19.84 -25.81 -9.41
N LEU A 152 -18.98 -25.30 -10.29
CA LEU A 152 -18.44 -26.04 -11.43
C LEU A 152 -17.69 -27.29 -10.98
N ALA A 153 -16.81 -27.19 -9.99
CA ALA A 153 -16.09 -28.33 -9.44
C ALA A 153 -17.06 -29.41 -8.91
N HIS A 154 -18.14 -29.02 -8.22
CA HIS A 154 -19.18 -29.96 -7.79
C HIS A 154 -19.90 -30.63 -8.97
N THR A 155 -20.24 -29.86 -10.01
CA THR A 155 -20.90 -30.43 -11.20
C THR A 155 -19.98 -31.38 -11.97
N GLU A 156 -18.69 -31.09 -12.07
CA GLU A 156 -17.70 -32.00 -12.66
C GLU A 156 -17.56 -33.29 -11.86
N GLN A 157 -17.47 -33.21 -10.53
CA GLN A 157 -17.46 -34.39 -9.67
C GLN A 157 -18.71 -35.24 -9.85
N ALA A 158 -19.89 -34.60 -9.90
CA ALA A 158 -21.15 -35.30 -10.15
C ALA A 158 -21.17 -35.97 -11.53
N ARG A 159 -20.68 -35.29 -12.57
CA ARG A 159 -20.56 -35.82 -13.93
C ARG A 159 -19.69 -37.08 -13.96
N VAL A 160 -18.50 -37.03 -13.37
CA VAL A 160 -17.59 -38.18 -13.28
C VAL A 160 -18.23 -39.36 -12.52
N LEU A 161 -18.95 -39.08 -11.43
CA LEU A 161 -19.68 -40.12 -10.70
C LEU A 161 -20.80 -40.76 -11.53
N LEU A 162 -21.50 -39.97 -12.34
CA LEU A 162 -22.53 -40.50 -13.25
C LEU A 162 -21.93 -41.30 -14.40
N GLU A 163 -20.83 -40.84 -15.00
CA GLU A 163 -20.10 -41.56 -16.06
C GLU A 163 -19.57 -42.92 -15.56
N THR A 164 -19.00 -42.96 -14.35
CA THR A 164 -18.53 -44.21 -13.74
C THR A 164 -19.67 -45.16 -13.41
N ARG A 165 -20.83 -44.66 -12.93
CA ARG A 165 -22.04 -45.45 -12.70
C ARG A 165 -22.63 -45.99 -14.01
N ALA A 166 -22.71 -45.16 -15.05
CA ALA A 166 -23.18 -45.56 -16.38
C ALA A 166 -22.27 -46.66 -16.96
N SER A 167 -20.95 -46.46 -16.92
CA SER A 167 -19.97 -47.45 -17.36
C SER A 167 -20.08 -48.79 -16.61
N LYS A 168 -20.42 -48.76 -15.32
CA LYS A 168 -20.65 -49.96 -14.52
C LYS A 168 -21.95 -50.67 -14.93
N LEU A 169 -23.03 -49.91 -15.12
CA LEU A 169 -24.31 -50.43 -15.58
C LEU A 169 -24.19 -51.07 -16.96
N GLU A 170 -23.48 -50.44 -17.90
CA GLU A 170 -23.21 -51.01 -19.23
C GLU A 170 -22.47 -52.34 -19.13
N ARG A 171 -21.41 -52.41 -18.31
CA ARG A 171 -20.67 -53.66 -18.06
C ARG A 171 -21.56 -54.75 -17.45
N ASP A 172 -22.41 -54.40 -16.48
CA ASP A 172 -23.31 -55.35 -15.83
C ASP A 172 -24.40 -55.84 -16.79
N LEU A 173 -24.96 -54.96 -17.64
CA LEU A 173 -25.92 -55.31 -18.68
C LEU A 173 -25.28 -56.23 -19.73
N THR A 174 -24.07 -55.92 -20.17
CA THR A 174 -23.32 -56.75 -21.12
C THR A 174 -23.03 -58.13 -20.55
N ARG A 175 -22.58 -58.21 -19.28
CA ARG A 175 -22.39 -59.49 -18.56
C ARG A 175 -23.68 -60.30 -18.48
N ARG A 176 -24.81 -59.66 -18.15
CA ARG A 176 -26.11 -60.32 -18.09
C ARG A 176 -26.56 -60.82 -19.47
N ALA A 177 -26.36 -60.03 -20.52
CA ALA A 177 -26.67 -60.43 -21.89
C ALA A 177 -25.86 -61.67 -22.31
N ILE A 178 -24.53 -61.65 -22.09
CA ILE A 178 -23.64 -62.79 -22.36
C ILE A 178 -24.08 -64.02 -21.56
N SER A 179 -24.37 -63.86 -20.27
CA SER A 179 -24.83 -64.97 -19.43
C SER A 179 -26.15 -65.56 -19.93
N LYS A 180 -27.12 -64.73 -20.35
CA LYS A 180 -28.37 -65.20 -20.94
C LYS A 180 -28.13 -66.00 -22.23
N ILE A 181 -27.24 -65.52 -23.10
CA ILE A 181 -26.84 -66.23 -24.32
C ILE A 181 -26.25 -67.59 -23.95
N HIS A 182 -25.28 -67.64 -23.04
CA HIS A 182 -24.67 -68.90 -22.60
C HIS A 182 -25.68 -69.89 -22.00
N THR A 183 -26.65 -69.40 -21.21
CA THR A 183 -27.72 -70.26 -20.69
C THR A 183 -28.66 -70.75 -21.79
N SER A 184 -28.98 -69.90 -22.78
CA SER A 184 -29.80 -70.27 -23.93
C SER A 184 -29.11 -71.34 -24.77
N ASP A 185 -27.83 -71.15 -25.07
CA ASP A 185 -27.01 -72.10 -25.83
C ASP A 185 -26.83 -73.41 -25.08
N SER A 186 -26.64 -73.36 -23.75
CA SER A 186 -26.60 -74.57 -22.91
C SER A 186 -27.93 -75.32 -22.89
N VAL A 187 -29.06 -74.60 -22.80
CA VAL A 187 -30.40 -75.22 -22.88
C VAL A 187 -30.61 -75.82 -24.27
N ALA A 188 -30.28 -75.11 -25.34
CA ALA A 188 -30.38 -75.61 -26.71
C ALA A 188 -29.52 -76.86 -26.93
N SER A 189 -28.27 -76.83 -26.48
CA SER A 189 -27.33 -77.96 -26.59
C SER A 189 -27.78 -79.17 -25.75
N ASN A 190 -28.33 -78.95 -24.56
CA ASN A 190 -28.94 -80.03 -23.77
C ASN A 190 -30.19 -80.60 -24.46
N TRP A 191 -31.00 -79.75 -25.09
CA TRP A 191 -32.16 -80.18 -25.87
C TRP A 191 -31.74 -81.02 -27.09
N GLU A 192 -30.67 -80.63 -27.78
CA GLU A 192 -30.08 -81.41 -28.88
C GLU A 192 -29.49 -82.74 -28.42
N LEU A 193 -28.84 -82.79 -27.24
CA LEU A 193 -28.37 -84.03 -26.64
C LEU A 193 -29.53 -84.96 -26.28
N GLN A 194 -30.60 -84.44 -25.69
CA GLN A 194 -31.81 -85.21 -25.39
C GLN A 194 -32.50 -85.70 -26.67
N ARG A 195 -32.59 -84.85 -27.70
CA ARG A 195 -33.13 -85.22 -29.02
C ARG A 195 -32.29 -86.31 -29.69
N SER A 196 -30.96 -86.16 -29.66
CA SER A 196 -30.02 -87.15 -30.22
C SER A 196 -30.08 -88.48 -29.46
N ALA A 197 -30.20 -88.44 -28.13
CA ALA A 197 -30.41 -89.63 -27.31
C ALA A 197 -31.76 -90.30 -27.61
N ALA A 198 -32.84 -89.52 -27.77
CA ALA A 198 -34.16 -90.04 -28.14
C ALA A 198 -34.18 -90.68 -29.55
N PHE A 199 -33.31 -90.26 -30.47
CA PHE A 199 -33.14 -90.91 -31.77
C PHE A 199 -32.19 -92.13 -31.76
N ARG A 200 -31.22 -92.17 -30.83
CA ARG A 200 -30.26 -93.29 -30.70
C ARG A 200 -30.81 -94.45 -29.86
N LEU A 201 -31.61 -94.17 -28.82
CA LEU A 201 -32.19 -95.17 -27.92
C LEU A 201 -33.08 -96.20 -28.64
N PRO A 202 -33.95 -95.83 -29.62
CA PRO A 202 -34.70 -96.82 -30.39
C PRO A 202 -33.78 -97.70 -31.24
N LYS A 203 -32.75 -97.14 -31.89
CA LYS A 203 -31.80 -97.90 -32.73
C LYS A 203 -30.91 -98.86 -31.92
N GLU A 204 -30.56 -98.51 -30.68
CA GLU A 204 -29.82 -99.42 -29.78
C GLU A 204 -30.72 -100.46 -29.12
N MET A 205 -31.98 -100.12 -28.82
CA MET A 205 -32.97 -101.10 -28.34
C MET A 205 -33.40 -102.08 -29.44
N ASP A 206 -33.50 -101.63 -30.70
CA ASP A 206 -33.78 -102.49 -31.85
C ASP A 206 -32.58 -103.40 -32.18
N ARG A 207 -31.33 -102.91 -32.06
CA ARG A 207 -30.13 -103.75 -32.16
C ARG A 207 -30.05 -104.83 -31.06
N LYS A 208 -30.53 -104.54 -29.85
CA LYS A 208 -30.57 -105.52 -28.74
C LYS A 208 -31.81 -106.42 -28.74
N ARG A 209 -32.86 -106.09 -29.51
CA ARG A 209 -34.06 -106.93 -29.71
C ARG A 209 -34.05 -107.75 -31.00
N ALA A 210 -33.11 -107.48 -31.91
CA ALA A 210 -32.94 -108.19 -33.19
C ALA A 210 -31.82 -109.26 -33.20
N GLU A 211 -31.37 -109.74 -32.04
CA GLU A 211 -30.67 -111.02 -31.95
C GLU A 211 -31.52 -112.06 -31.20
N PRO A 212 -32.21 -112.93 -31.93
CA PRO A 212 -32.50 -114.26 -31.45
C PRO A 212 -31.93 -115.31 -32.41
N ILE A 213 -31.25 -116.31 -31.82
CA ILE A 213 -31.40 -117.71 -32.23
C ILE A 213 -30.96 -118.00 -33.69
N THR A 214 -29.67 -118.22 -33.90
CA THR A 214 -29.18 -119.36 -34.71
C THR A 214 -27.67 -119.48 -34.58
N ARG A 215 -27.21 -120.34 -33.67
CA ARG A 215 -25.93 -121.07 -33.79
C ARG A 215 -25.90 -122.22 -32.77
N VAL A 216 -26.78 -123.18 -32.98
CA VAL A 216 -26.55 -124.58 -32.61
C VAL A 216 -26.96 -125.42 -33.82
N ALA A 217 -26.16 -126.45 -34.10
CA ALA A 217 -26.26 -127.43 -35.19
C ALA A 217 -25.67 -126.99 -36.55
N HIS A 218 -24.34 -127.04 -36.64
CA HIS A 218 -23.66 -128.11 -37.37
C HIS A 218 -22.15 -127.98 -37.15
N LEU A 219 -21.57 -128.91 -36.39
CA LEU A 219 -20.44 -129.75 -36.81
C LEU A 219 -19.87 -130.49 -35.60
N TYR A 220 -20.36 -131.72 -35.44
CA TYR A 220 -19.53 -132.84 -34.99
C TYR A 220 -18.31 -132.94 -35.93
N LYS A 221 -17.10 -132.86 -35.37
CA LYS A 221 -16.02 -133.84 -35.59
C LYS A 221 -14.77 -133.45 -34.79
N PHE A 222 -14.24 -134.44 -34.07
CA PHE A 222 -12.97 -134.52 -33.35
C PHE A 222 -12.96 -134.11 -31.86
N LEU A 223 -13.25 -135.12 -31.02
CA LEU A 223 -12.68 -135.38 -29.69
C LEU A 223 -11.19 -135.80 -29.82
N PRO A 224 -10.34 -135.86 -28.76
CA PRO A 224 -10.74 -136.36 -27.43
C PRO A 224 -10.01 -135.86 -26.15
N HIS A 225 -10.68 -136.18 -25.03
CA HIS A 225 -10.15 -136.51 -23.67
C HIS A 225 -9.65 -135.34 -22.80
N SER A 226 -9.95 -135.19 -21.50
CA SER A 226 -10.54 -136.10 -20.50
C SER A 226 -10.69 -135.38 -19.13
N PHE A 227 -11.41 -136.02 -18.18
CA PHE A 227 -11.49 -135.77 -16.72
C PHE A 227 -12.28 -134.54 -16.21
N LYS A 228 -12.98 -134.54 -15.07
CA LYS A 228 -13.80 -135.47 -14.23
C LYS A 228 -14.18 -134.64 -12.97
N PHE A 229 -15.45 -134.69 -12.53
CA PHE A 229 -16.02 -134.46 -11.17
C PHE A 229 -15.62 -133.22 -10.34
N ALA A 230 -16.54 -132.29 -10.02
CA ALA A 230 -17.51 -132.27 -8.91
C ALA A 230 -16.99 -131.58 -7.63
N ASN A 231 -17.67 -130.51 -7.17
CA ASN A 231 -18.35 -130.45 -5.87
C ASN A 231 -18.95 -129.08 -5.53
N THR A 232 -19.90 -129.15 -4.61
CA THR A 232 -20.99 -128.25 -4.20
C THR A 232 -20.69 -127.31 -3.02
N ARG A 233 -21.56 -126.30 -2.86
CA ARG A 233 -21.97 -125.58 -1.60
C ARG A 233 -20.89 -124.67 -0.96
N GLU A 234 -21.19 -123.57 -0.24
CA GLU A 234 -22.34 -123.14 0.54
C GLU A 234 -22.27 -121.62 0.84
N ALA A 235 -23.27 -121.11 1.55
CA ALA A 235 -23.62 -119.70 1.74
C ALA A 235 -23.06 -119.02 3.03
N ILE A 236 -23.46 -117.75 3.20
CA ILE A 236 -23.68 -116.96 4.46
C ILE A 236 -22.64 -115.86 4.79
N GLY A 237 -23.15 -114.64 5.06
CA GLY A 237 -22.46 -113.65 5.90
C GLY A 237 -22.99 -112.21 5.83
N VAL A 238 -23.79 -111.80 6.82
CA VAL A 238 -24.40 -110.46 7.05
C VAL A 238 -23.49 -109.60 7.96
N PHE A 239 -23.49 -108.25 7.87
CA PHE A 239 -23.70 -107.26 8.97
C PHE A 239 -23.16 -105.81 8.74
N ARG A 240 -24.10 -104.83 8.89
CA ARG A 240 -24.08 -103.51 9.59
C ARG A 240 -23.03 -102.42 9.25
N LEU A 241 -23.44 -101.21 8.81
CA LEU A 241 -24.07 -100.02 9.49
C LEU A 241 -23.05 -98.96 9.94
N GLY A 242 -23.27 -97.71 9.52
CA GLY A 242 -22.64 -96.51 10.08
C GLY A 242 -23.09 -95.23 9.37
N ARG A 243 -24.25 -94.68 9.76
CA ARG A 243 -24.69 -93.31 9.43
C ARG A 243 -24.00 -92.31 10.36
N PHE A 244 -23.66 -91.11 9.85
CA PHE A 244 -23.89 -89.85 10.57
C PHE A 244 -24.09 -88.67 9.59
N GLN A 245 -25.23 -88.01 9.74
CA GLN A 245 -25.56 -86.69 9.17
C GLN A 245 -25.02 -85.60 10.11
N ASN A 246 -24.59 -84.43 9.60
CA ASN A 246 -25.33 -83.17 9.78
C ASN A 246 -24.61 -81.93 9.24
N ARG A 247 -25.46 -81.00 8.75
CA ARG A 247 -25.18 -79.64 8.31
C ARG A 247 -24.80 -78.73 9.50
N ALA A 248 -24.00 -77.69 9.23
CA ALA A 248 -24.16 -76.39 9.90
C ALA A 248 -23.69 -75.24 8.98
N VAL A 249 -24.63 -74.34 8.69
CA VAL A 249 -24.44 -73.01 8.09
C VAL A 249 -24.34 -72.03 9.25
N ALA A 250 -23.34 -71.14 9.25
CA ALA A 250 -23.42 -69.78 9.80
C ALA A 250 -22.09 -69.04 9.55
N ARG A 251 -22.11 -67.93 8.81
CA ARG A 251 -21.09 -66.88 8.92
C ARG A 251 -21.79 -65.56 9.22
N LEU A 252 -21.53 -65.10 10.43
CA LEU A 252 -21.98 -63.86 11.04
C LEU A 252 -21.30 -62.63 10.44
N SER A 253 -22.09 -61.58 10.35
CA SER A 253 -21.77 -60.17 10.27
C SER A 253 -21.20 -59.61 11.59
N ALA A 254 -20.22 -58.69 11.50
CA ALA A 254 -19.96 -57.62 12.47
C ALA A 254 -19.16 -56.51 11.74
N TRP A 255 -19.74 -55.33 11.46
CA TRP A 255 -19.82 -54.14 12.33
C TRP A 255 -18.46 -53.64 12.82
N ARG A 256 -18.03 -52.49 12.28
CA ARG A 256 -17.09 -51.53 12.89
C ARG A 256 -17.80 -50.18 12.96
N CYS A 257 -18.23 -49.82 14.17
CA CYS A 257 -17.97 -48.49 14.71
C CYS A 257 -16.55 -48.51 15.30
#